data_AF-A0AAU5XYU0-F1
#
_entry.id   AF-A0AAU5XYU0-F1
#
_cell.length_a   1.000
_cell.length_b   1.000
_cell.length_c   1.000
_cell.angle_alpha   90.00
_cell.angle_beta   90.00
_cell.angle_gamma   90.00
#
_symmetry.space_group_name_H-M   'P 1'
#
loop_
_entity.id
_entity.type
_entity.pdbx_description
1 polymer ?
#
loop_
_entity_poly.entity_id
_entity_poly.type
_entity_poly.pdbx_seq_one_letter_code
_entity_poly.pdbx_strand_id
1 'polypeptide(L)'
;MATEISGTKRPGGRTERTRLAALNATLELLGERGYAELTVEAVAERSGVHKTTLYRRWESAEGLVAAALLLGTEQEWTAPDTGSLEGDLRGINLELVHYFTSPGERELPTASISAAFLSARAADALREFYVDRHARSAAVVERAVERGEVPAGTDAVEVVRVACGPIFYRLFVSREGVTPKDAGVAAAAAAAAAKAGVFTAADAGTAAPPA
;
A
#
# COMPACT_ATOMS: atom_id res chain seq x y z
N MET A 1 -10.85 -37.93 -35.99
CA MET A 1 -10.08 -36.67 -36.18
C MET A 1 -11.00 -35.49 -35.90
N ALA A 2 -11.08 -35.05 -34.65
CA ALA A 2 -11.70 -33.78 -34.30
C ALA A 2 -10.71 -33.04 -33.38
N THR A 3 -10.18 -31.95 -33.91
CA THR A 3 -9.13 -31.13 -33.32
C THR A 3 -9.70 -30.30 -32.19
N GLU A 4 -9.14 -30.47 -30.99
CA GLU A 4 -9.31 -29.57 -29.86
C GLU A 4 -8.74 -28.18 -30.21
N ILE A 5 -9.51 -27.12 -29.95
CA ILE A 5 -8.95 -25.78 -29.71
C ILE A 5 -9.40 -25.36 -28.31
N SER A 6 -8.71 -25.88 -27.31
CA SER A 6 -8.74 -25.32 -25.96
C SER A 6 -7.70 -24.20 -25.92
N GLY A 7 -8.16 -22.96 -26.16
CA GLY A 7 -7.36 -21.76 -26.01
C GLY A 7 -6.99 -21.55 -24.54
N THR A 8 -5.87 -22.12 -24.12
CA THR A 8 -5.32 -21.95 -22.77
C THR A 8 -4.90 -20.51 -22.58
N LYS A 9 -5.60 -19.79 -21.69
CA LYS A 9 -5.24 -18.45 -21.21
C LYS A 9 -3.88 -18.56 -20.52
N ARG A 10 -2.81 -18.12 -21.18
CA ARG A 10 -1.44 -18.18 -20.63
C ARG A 10 -1.20 -17.01 -19.68
N PRO A 11 -0.80 -17.24 -18.42
CA PRO A 11 -0.31 -16.18 -17.55
C PRO A 11 1.00 -15.63 -18.13
N GLY A 12 1.18 -14.30 -18.20
CA GLY A 12 2.45 -13.69 -18.62
C GLY A 12 2.65 -13.43 -20.13
N GLY A 13 1.57 -13.23 -20.90
CA GLY A 13 1.65 -12.85 -22.32
C GLY A 13 2.34 -11.51 -22.60
N ARG A 14 2.59 -11.20 -23.89
CA ARG A 14 3.20 -9.93 -24.36
C ARG A 14 2.49 -8.70 -23.75
N THR A 15 1.17 -8.75 -23.62
CA THR A 15 0.34 -7.69 -23.03
C THR A 15 0.72 -7.39 -21.57
N GLU A 16 1.02 -8.43 -20.79
CA GLU A 16 1.38 -8.27 -19.38
C GLU A 16 2.80 -7.73 -19.23
N ARG A 17 3.74 -8.21 -20.04
CA ARG A 17 5.08 -7.62 -20.12
C ARG A 17 5.04 -6.15 -20.48
N THR A 18 4.21 -5.76 -21.45
CA THR A 18 4.01 -4.34 -21.81
C THR A 18 3.35 -3.55 -20.68
N ARG A 19 2.43 -4.16 -19.92
CA ARG A 19 1.82 -3.54 -18.74
C ARG A 19 2.88 -3.25 -17.68
N LEU A 20 3.60 -4.27 -17.24
CA LEU A 20 4.63 -4.16 -16.21
C LEU A 20 5.74 -3.21 -16.61
N ALA A 21 6.19 -3.22 -17.86
CA ALA A 21 7.21 -2.28 -18.35
C ALA A 21 6.75 -0.81 -18.22
N ALA A 22 5.50 -0.51 -18.57
CA ALA A 22 4.95 0.84 -18.45
C ALA A 22 4.77 1.25 -16.97
N LEU A 23 4.23 0.36 -16.13
CA LEU A 23 3.99 0.66 -14.72
C LEU A 23 5.29 0.79 -13.94
N ASN A 24 6.27 -0.10 -14.14
CA ASN A 24 7.58 0.01 -13.49
C ASN A 24 8.31 1.30 -13.91
N ALA A 25 8.30 1.65 -15.20
CA ALA A 25 8.86 2.92 -15.67
C ALA A 25 8.17 4.13 -15.04
N THR A 26 6.85 4.04 -14.81
CA THR A 26 6.09 5.09 -14.10
C THR A 26 6.55 5.22 -12.66
N LEU A 27 6.69 4.10 -11.94
CA LEU A 27 7.17 4.05 -10.56
C LEU A 27 8.59 4.63 -10.44
N GLU A 28 9.51 4.22 -11.32
CA GLU A 28 10.89 4.74 -11.37
C GLU A 28 10.93 6.26 -11.59
N LEU A 29 10.22 6.76 -12.62
CA LEU A 29 10.19 8.19 -12.92
C LEU A 29 9.54 9.00 -11.78
N LEU A 30 8.52 8.45 -11.15
CA LEU A 30 7.85 9.06 -10.00
C LEU A 30 8.81 9.19 -8.80
N GLY A 31 9.64 8.17 -8.55
CA GLY A 31 10.69 8.23 -7.52
C GLY A 31 11.87 9.16 -7.86
N GLU A 32 12.28 9.21 -9.13
CA GLU A 32 13.42 10.02 -9.59
C GLU A 32 13.10 11.53 -9.70
N ARG A 33 11.91 11.87 -10.20
CA ARG A 33 11.56 13.25 -10.63
C ARG A 33 10.32 13.81 -9.94
N GLY A 34 9.61 12.97 -9.19
CA GLY A 34 8.34 13.33 -8.58
C GLY A 34 7.18 13.43 -9.58
N TYR A 35 6.00 13.69 -9.03
CA TYR A 35 4.75 13.66 -9.80
C TYR A 35 4.66 14.78 -10.84
N ALA A 36 5.14 15.98 -10.51
CA ALA A 36 5.00 17.17 -11.36
C ALA A 36 5.72 17.07 -12.71
N GLU A 37 6.79 16.27 -12.79
CA GLU A 37 7.60 16.09 -14.00
C GLU A 37 7.22 14.81 -14.79
N LEU A 38 6.24 14.05 -14.31
CA LEU A 38 5.84 12.80 -14.93
C LEU A 38 4.95 13.05 -16.17
N THR A 39 5.38 12.53 -17.32
CA THR A 39 4.64 12.63 -18.59
C THR A 39 4.50 11.26 -19.25
N VAL A 40 3.45 11.09 -20.06
CA VAL A 40 3.26 9.85 -20.86
C VAL A 40 4.44 9.65 -21.81
N GLU A 41 5.01 10.74 -22.31
CA GLU A 41 6.18 10.77 -23.17
C GLU A 41 7.42 10.21 -22.48
N ALA A 42 7.71 10.67 -21.26
CA ALA A 42 8.83 10.16 -20.47
C ALA A 42 8.64 8.67 -20.13
N VAL A 43 7.42 8.25 -19.80
CA VAL A 43 7.10 6.84 -19.56
C VAL A 43 7.30 6.01 -20.82
N ALA A 44 6.88 6.50 -21.99
CA ALA A 44 7.09 5.80 -23.27
C ALA A 44 8.58 5.63 -23.59
N GLU A 45 9.38 6.67 -23.37
CA GLU A 45 10.83 6.64 -23.58
C GLU A 45 11.50 5.63 -22.64
N ARG A 46 11.18 5.67 -21.33
CA ARG A 46 11.77 4.76 -20.33
C ARG A 46 11.34 3.30 -20.52
N SER A 47 10.05 3.07 -20.76
CA SER A 47 9.49 1.71 -20.85
C SER A 47 9.71 1.04 -22.22
N GLY A 48 10.05 1.83 -23.25
CA GLY A 48 10.05 1.38 -24.65
C GLY A 48 8.65 1.07 -25.20
N VAL A 49 7.58 1.39 -24.47
CA VAL A 49 6.20 1.16 -24.91
C VAL A 49 5.73 2.34 -25.76
N HIS A 50 5.16 2.03 -26.92
CA HIS A 50 4.70 3.07 -27.86
C HIS A 50 3.61 3.96 -27.23
N LYS A 51 3.71 5.29 -27.41
CA LYS A 51 2.80 6.30 -26.82
C LYS A 51 1.32 5.99 -27.07
N THR A 52 0.94 5.59 -28.28
CA THR A 52 -0.46 5.24 -28.61
C THR A 52 -0.99 4.07 -27.78
N THR A 53 -0.12 3.13 -27.38
CA THR A 53 -0.49 2.02 -26.48
C THR A 53 -0.70 2.54 -25.07
N LEU A 54 0.12 3.49 -24.60
CA LEU A 54 -0.04 4.09 -23.27
C LEU A 54 -1.34 4.89 -23.17
N TYR A 55 -1.56 5.83 -24.10
CA TYR A 55 -2.78 6.64 -24.16
C TYR A 55 -4.04 5.80 -24.25
N ARG A 56 -4.06 4.73 -25.07
CA ARG A 56 -5.23 3.85 -25.18
C ARG A 56 -5.58 3.11 -23.88
N ARG A 57 -4.58 2.78 -23.05
CA ARG A 57 -4.76 1.94 -21.85
C ARG A 57 -4.96 2.73 -20.57
N TRP A 58 -4.28 3.87 -20.45
CA TRP A 58 -4.25 4.63 -19.20
C TRP A 58 -4.67 6.10 -19.37
N GLU A 59 -4.89 6.55 -20.61
CA GLU A 59 -5.44 7.88 -20.96
C GLU A 59 -4.50 9.07 -20.66
N SER A 60 -3.84 9.08 -19.51
CA SER A 60 -3.01 10.17 -19.02
C SER A 60 -1.87 9.67 -18.11
N ALA A 61 -0.97 10.57 -17.74
CA ALA A 61 0.05 10.31 -16.72
C ALA A 61 -0.59 9.97 -15.36
N GLU A 62 -1.72 10.61 -15.01
CA GLU A 62 -2.44 10.29 -13.77
C GLU A 62 -2.99 8.87 -13.77
N GLY A 63 -3.52 8.40 -14.90
CA GLY A 63 -4.00 7.02 -15.05
C GLY A 63 -2.86 6.00 -14.97
N LEU A 64 -1.66 6.34 -15.46
CA LEU A 64 -0.46 5.53 -15.28
C LEU A 64 -0.07 5.45 -13.80
N VAL A 65 -0.05 6.57 -13.08
CA VAL A 65 0.27 6.60 -11.63
C VAL A 65 -0.74 5.78 -10.85
N ALA A 66 -2.04 5.97 -11.07
CA ALA A 66 -3.07 5.21 -10.38
C ALA A 66 -2.92 3.70 -10.61
N ALA A 67 -2.68 3.27 -11.86
CA ALA A 67 -2.46 1.86 -12.15
C ALA A 67 -1.14 1.33 -11.55
N ALA A 68 -0.11 2.16 -11.49
CA ALA A 68 1.18 1.81 -10.90
C ALA A 68 1.09 1.65 -9.38
N LEU A 69 0.29 2.48 -8.70
CA LEU A 69 -0.02 2.33 -7.27
C LEU A 69 -0.73 1.01 -6.99
N LEU A 70 -1.70 0.66 -7.83
CA LEU A 70 -2.45 -0.59 -7.72
C LEU A 70 -1.59 -1.83 -8.01
N LEU A 71 -0.43 -1.70 -8.68
CA LEU A 71 0.49 -2.82 -8.86
C LEU A 71 0.97 -3.38 -7.50
N GLY A 72 1.00 -2.55 -6.46
CA GLY A 72 1.34 -2.98 -5.09
C GLY A 72 0.33 -3.96 -4.49
N THR A 73 -0.95 -3.92 -4.89
CA THR A 73 -1.96 -4.88 -4.40
C THR A 73 -1.80 -6.25 -5.05
N GLU A 74 -1.13 -6.33 -6.19
CA GLU A 74 -0.85 -7.59 -6.86
C GLU A 74 0.33 -8.35 -6.23
N GLN A 75 1.13 -7.69 -5.40
CA GLN A 75 2.21 -8.33 -4.67
C GLN A 75 1.65 -9.20 -3.54
N GLU A 76 2.15 -10.42 -3.45
CA GLU A 76 1.84 -11.29 -2.32
C GLU A 76 2.45 -10.69 -1.05
N TRP A 77 1.62 -10.54 -0.02
CA TRP A 77 2.09 -10.14 1.30
C TRP A 77 1.30 -10.86 2.36
N THR A 78 2.02 -11.38 3.34
CA THR A 78 1.48 -12.12 4.46
C THR A 78 1.76 -11.35 5.74
N ALA A 79 0.75 -11.22 6.58
CA ALA A 79 0.91 -10.55 7.86
C ALA A 79 1.91 -11.30 8.76
N PRO A 80 2.77 -10.59 9.51
CA PRO A 80 3.67 -11.22 10.48
C PRO A 80 2.90 -12.07 11.49
N ASP A 81 3.45 -13.21 11.89
CA ASP A 81 2.89 -14.11 12.92
C ASP A 81 3.98 -14.51 13.93
N THR A 82 4.22 -13.61 14.86
CA THR A 82 5.19 -13.70 15.95
C THR A 82 4.62 -14.38 17.20
N GLY A 83 3.32 -14.67 17.21
CA GLY A 83 2.60 -15.24 18.35
C GLY A 83 2.10 -14.22 19.38
N SER A 84 2.19 -12.92 19.11
CA SER A 84 1.63 -11.87 19.96
C SER A 84 1.13 -10.67 19.14
N LEU A 85 0.07 -10.01 19.58
CA LEU A 85 -0.45 -8.83 18.87
C LEU A 85 0.62 -7.72 18.74
N GLU A 86 1.33 -7.44 19.82
CA GLU A 86 2.37 -6.40 19.83
C GLU A 86 3.52 -6.74 18.87
N GLY A 87 3.97 -8.00 18.86
CA GLY A 87 5.03 -8.45 17.97
C GLY A 87 4.61 -8.37 16.49
N ASP A 88 3.36 -8.72 16.18
CA ASP A 88 2.83 -8.68 14.82
C ASP A 88 2.70 -7.23 14.32
N LEU A 89 2.13 -6.33 15.14
CA LEU A 89 2.05 -4.90 14.85
C LEU A 89 3.43 -4.26 14.71
N ARG A 90 4.39 -4.68 15.55
CA ARG A 90 5.78 -4.24 15.44
C ARG A 90 6.40 -4.70 14.13
N GLY A 91 6.14 -5.93 13.69
CA GLY A 91 6.60 -6.44 12.40
C GLY A 91 6.11 -5.56 11.24
N ILE A 92 4.81 -5.26 11.20
CA ILE A 92 4.21 -4.36 10.21
C ILE A 92 4.87 -2.98 10.25
N ASN A 93 5.04 -2.41 11.44
CA ASN A 93 5.64 -1.09 11.61
C ASN A 93 7.12 -1.04 11.22
N LEU A 94 7.88 -2.12 11.42
CA LEU A 94 9.27 -2.22 10.98
C LEU A 94 9.37 -2.28 9.46
N GLU A 95 8.46 -3.00 8.80
CA GLU A 95 8.37 -2.97 7.34
C GLU A 95 8.11 -1.54 6.85
N LEU A 96 7.14 -0.83 7.44
CA LEU A 96 6.87 0.57 7.08
C LEU A 96 8.12 1.45 7.27
N VAL A 97 8.79 1.38 8.42
CA VAL A 97 10.02 2.14 8.66
C VAL A 97 11.06 1.82 7.59
N HIS A 98 11.27 0.54 7.26
CA HIS A 98 12.21 0.13 6.22
C HIS A 98 11.84 0.73 4.85
N TYR A 99 10.61 0.50 4.39
CA TYR A 99 10.13 0.98 3.09
C TYR A 99 10.26 2.50 2.93
N PHE A 100 10.07 3.28 3.99
CA PHE A 100 10.10 4.75 3.92
C PHE A 100 11.46 5.38 4.30
N THR A 101 12.45 4.60 4.75
CA THR A 101 13.75 5.14 5.16
C THR A 101 14.94 4.56 4.41
N SER A 102 14.80 3.37 3.79
CA SER A 102 15.84 2.73 3.00
C SER A 102 16.21 3.56 1.76
N PRO A 103 17.48 3.96 1.58
CA PRO A 103 17.92 4.65 0.37
C PRO A 103 17.68 3.79 -0.88
N GLY A 104 17.08 4.37 -1.92
CA GLY A 104 16.76 3.67 -3.17
C GLY A 104 15.43 2.91 -3.14
N GLU A 105 14.83 2.73 -1.97
CA GLU A 105 13.51 2.11 -1.80
C GLU A 105 12.45 3.12 -1.37
N ARG A 106 12.83 4.16 -0.62
CA ARG A 106 11.90 5.15 -0.05
C ARG A 106 11.29 6.11 -1.05
N GLU A 107 11.96 6.34 -2.17
CA GLU A 107 11.57 7.34 -3.16
C GLU A 107 10.19 7.00 -3.72
N LEU A 108 9.97 5.72 -4.00
CA LEU A 108 8.72 5.24 -4.57
C LEU A 108 7.51 5.40 -3.64
N PRO A 109 7.47 4.80 -2.43
CA PRO A 109 6.31 4.91 -1.56
C PRO A 109 6.08 6.36 -1.09
N THR A 110 7.13 7.17 -0.96
CA THR A 110 7.01 8.63 -0.67
C THR A 110 6.32 9.37 -1.81
N ALA A 111 6.73 9.10 -3.05
CA ALA A 111 6.16 9.76 -4.21
C ALA A 111 4.73 9.28 -4.50
N SER A 112 4.41 8.03 -4.19
CA SER A 112 3.04 7.47 -4.19
C SER A 112 2.08 8.24 -3.27
N ILE A 113 2.49 8.49 -2.03
CA ILE A 113 1.71 9.30 -1.08
C ILE A 113 1.61 10.75 -1.56
N SER A 114 2.71 11.30 -2.10
CA SER A 114 2.72 12.66 -2.63
C SER A 114 1.77 12.86 -3.82
N ALA A 115 1.67 11.87 -4.70
CA ALA A 115 0.77 11.90 -5.85
C ALA A 115 -0.71 12.00 -5.45
N ALA A 116 -1.10 11.38 -4.33
CA ALA A 116 -2.48 11.45 -3.82
C ALA A 116 -2.90 12.86 -3.40
N PHE A 117 -1.96 13.76 -3.09
CA PHE A 117 -2.28 15.17 -2.83
C PHE A 117 -2.48 16.00 -4.10
N LEU A 118 -2.09 15.46 -5.26
CA LEU A 118 -2.07 16.19 -6.53
C LEU A 118 -3.09 15.66 -7.56
N SER A 119 -3.59 14.43 -7.38
CA SER A 119 -4.60 13.83 -8.26
C SER A 119 -5.59 12.99 -7.48
N ALA A 120 -6.88 13.24 -7.72
CA ALA A 120 -7.98 12.46 -7.15
C ALA A 120 -7.88 10.97 -7.56
N ARG A 121 -7.49 10.70 -8.82
CA ARG A 121 -7.34 9.32 -9.31
C ARG A 121 -6.20 8.59 -8.59
N ALA A 122 -5.11 9.28 -8.27
CA ALA A 122 -4.03 8.74 -7.45
C ALA A 122 -4.47 8.56 -5.99
N ALA A 123 -5.25 9.49 -5.44
CA ALA A 123 -5.81 9.39 -4.09
C ALA A 123 -6.73 8.17 -3.93
N ASP A 124 -7.59 7.91 -4.92
CA ASP A 124 -8.47 6.75 -4.92
C ASP A 124 -7.69 5.44 -5.03
N ALA A 125 -6.68 5.39 -5.91
CA ALA A 125 -5.79 4.22 -6.02
C ALA A 125 -5.00 3.95 -4.73
N LEU A 126 -4.49 5.01 -4.07
CA LEU A 126 -3.81 4.89 -2.78
C LEU A 126 -4.76 4.39 -1.68
N ARG A 127 -6.01 4.87 -1.69
CA ARG A 127 -7.05 4.41 -0.77
C ARG A 127 -7.34 2.92 -0.97
N GLU A 128 -7.53 2.49 -2.21
CA GLU A 128 -7.75 1.07 -2.56
C GLU A 128 -6.57 0.20 -2.10
N PHE A 129 -5.33 0.65 -2.33
CA PHE A 129 -4.13 -0.01 -1.84
C PHE A 129 -4.15 -0.20 -0.31
N TYR A 130 -4.47 0.84 0.46
CA TYR A 130 -4.52 0.73 1.91
C TYR A 130 -5.72 -0.07 2.42
N VAL A 131 -6.85 -0.09 1.71
CA VAL A 131 -7.98 -0.96 2.03
C VAL A 131 -7.57 -2.43 1.92
N ASP A 132 -6.95 -2.84 0.81
CA ASP A 132 -6.41 -4.19 0.64
C ASP A 132 -5.34 -4.51 1.71
N ARG A 133 -4.39 -3.60 1.92
CA ARG A 133 -3.31 -3.78 2.91
C ARG A 133 -3.83 -3.94 4.34
N HIS A 134 -4.83 -3.15 4.73
CA HIS A 134 -5.44 -3.26 6.05
C HIS A 134 -6.26 -4.54 6.19
N ALA A 135 -7.00 -4.95 5.15
CA ALA A 135 -7.72 -6.23 5.15
C ALA A 135 -6.78 -7.42 5.33
N ARG A 136 -5.63 -7.45 4.64
CA ARG A 136 -4.61 -8.48 4.84
C ARG A 136 -3.98 -8.45 6.24
N SER A 137 -3.83 -7.25 6.79
CA SER A 137 -3.29 -7.05 8.14
C SER A 137 -4.29 -7.44 9.23
N ALA A 138 -5.59 -7.53 8.94
CA ALA A 138 -6.62 -7.87 9.92
C ALA A 138 -6.37 -9.22 10.61
N ALA A 139 -5.72 -10.15 9.89
CA ALA A 139 -5.30 -11.45 10.40
C ALA A 139 -4.48 -11.36 11.70
N VAL A 140 -3.71 -10.28 11.94
CA VAL A 140 -2.93 -10.14 13.19
C VAL A 140 -3.83 -9.97 14.41
N VAL A 141 -4.96 -9.27 14.24
CA VAL A 141 -5.92 -9.01 15.31
C VAL A 141 -6.86 -10.20 15.48
N GLU A 142 -7.27 -10.84 14.39
CA GLU A 142 -8.05 -12.08 14.42
C GLU A 142 -7.34 -13.17 15.22
N ARG A 143 -6.05 -13.43 14.93
CA ARG A 143 -5.26 -14.38 15.72
C ARG A 143 -5.09 -13.94 17.18
N ALA A 144 -4.99 -12.64 17.45
CA ALA A 144 -4.92 -12.14 18.82
C ALA A 144 -6.23 -12.37 19.60
N VAL A 145 -7.40 -12.25 18.94
CA VAL A 145 -8.70 -12.62 19.50
C VAL A 145 -8.75 -14.11 19.80
N GLU A 146 -8.31 -14.96 18.86
CA GLU A 146 -8.27 -16.42 19.05
C GLU A 146 -7.37 -16.84 20.23
N ARG A 147 -6.25 -16.13 20.44
CA ARG A 147 -5.36 -16.32 21.59
C ARG A 147 -5.90 -15.71 22.90
N GLY A 148 -6.99 -14.97 22.85
CA GLY A 148 -7.57 -14.28 24.01
C GLY A 148 -6.76 -13.07 24.48
N GLU A 149 -5.89 -12.50 23.65
CA GLU A 149 -5.12 -11.30 23.99
C GLU A 149 -6.00 -10.05 24.02
N VAL A 150 -7.01 -9.97 23.14
CA VAL A 150 -7.90 -8.82 23.00
C VAL A 150 -9.38 -9.25 22.98
N PRO A 151 -10.33 -8.36 23.33
CA PRO A 151 -11.74 -8.72 23.33
C PRO A 151 -12.28 -9.11 21.95
N ALA A 152 -13.26 -10.01 21.93
CA ALA A 152 -14.02 -10.29 20.72
C ALA A 152 -14.72 -9.01 20.19
N GLY A 153 -14.80 -8.87 18.86
CA GLY A 153 -15.37 -7.66 18.23
C GLY A 153 -14.43 -6.45 18.19
N THR A 154 -13.14 -6.64 18.46
CA THR A 154 -12.10 -5.63 18.21
C THR A 154 -12.03 -5.29 16.72
N ASP A 155 -12.13 -4.02 16.36
CA ASP A 155 -11.95 -3.54 14.99
C ASP A 155 -10.48 -3.69 14.57
N ALA A 156 -10.24 -4.71 13.75
CA ALA A 156 -8.89 -5.05 13.30
C ALA A 156 -8.25 -3.95 12.44
N VAL A 157 -9.04 -3.28 11.61
CA VAL A 157 -8.54 -2.23 10.72
C VAL A 157 -8.13 -1.01 11.52
N GLU A 158 -8.94 -0.60 12.50
CA GLU A 158 -8.62 0.56 13.34
C GLU A 158 -7.41 0.32 14.25
N VAL A 159 -7.23 -0.90 14.79
CA VAL A 159 -6.01 -1.27 15.52
C VAL A 159 -4.76 -1.08 14.66
N VAL A 160 -4.76 -1.60 13.43
CA VAL A 160 -3.62 -1.48 12.50
C VAL A 160 -3.41 -0.02 12.10
N ARG A 161 -4.49 0.74 11.86
CA ARG A 161 -4.42 2.17 11.55
C ARG A 161 -3.77 2.96 12.67
N VAL A 162 -4.18 2.74 13.92
CA VAL A 162 -3.59 3.42 15.08
C VAL A 162 -2.14 2.98 15.31
N ALA A 163 -1.81 1.71 15.05
CA ALA A 163 -0.42 1.24 15.13
C ALA A 163 0.50 1.92 14.12
N CYS A 164 0.02 2.19 12.89
CA CYS A 164 0.82 2.79 11.82
C CYS A 164 0.79 4.33 11.83
N GLY A 165 -0.30 4.93 12.31
CA GLY A 165 -0.56 6.37 12.25
C GLY A 165 0.57 7.26 12.77
N PRO A 166 1.16 7.00 13.96
CA PRO A 166 2.29 7.77 14.46
C PRO A 166 3.51 7.78 13.54
N ILE A 167 3.76 6.68 12.79
CA ILE A 167 4.87 6.60 11.84
C ILE A 167 4.59 7.51 10.64
N PHE A 168 3.38 7.43 10.07
CA PHE A 168 2.97 8.31 8.96
C PHE A 168 2.97 9.79 9.36
N TYR A 169 2.50 10.11 10.57
CA TYR A 169 2.55 11.48 11.09
C TYR A 169 3.98 12.02 11.10
N ARG A 170 4.92 11.23 11.62
CA ARG A 170 6.34 11.65 11.68
C ARG A 170 6.95 11.79 10.31
N LEU A 171 6.69 10.85 9.40
CA LEU A 171 7.22 10.90 8.03
C LEU A 171 6.67 12.08 7.22
N PHE A 172 5.35 12.30 7.23
CA PHE A 172 4.69 13.16 6.25
C PHE A 172 4.17 14.49 6.81
N VAL A 173 3.86 14.53 8.11
CA VAL A 173 3.30 15.74 8.76
C VAL A 173 4.39 16.50 9.49
N SER A 174 5.01 15.92 10.52
CA SER A 174 6.10 16.59 11.25
C SER A 174 7.46 16.51 10.56
N ARG A 175 7.59 15.63 9.56
CA ARG A 175 8.81 15.43 8.74
C ARG A 175 10.05 15.13 9.58
N GLU A 176 9.86 14.33 10.61
CA GLU A 176 10.90 13.77 11.45
C GLU A 176 11.45 12.46 10.88
N GLY A 177 12.69 12.14 11.24
CA GLY A 177 13.20 10.78 11.04
C GLY A 177 12.44 9.78 11.91
N VAL A 178 12.21 8.59 11.37
CA VAL A 178 11.63 7.45 12.11
C VAL A 178 12.67 6.36 12.27
N THR A 179 12.63 5.69 13.42
CA THR A 179 13.57 4.63 13.79
C THR A 179 12.82 3.34 14.17
N PRO A 180 13.51 2.19 14.22
CA PRO A 180 12.92 0.94 14.72
C PRO A 180 12.34 1.05 16.15
N LYS A 181 12.85 1.99 16.96
CA LYS A 181 12.30 2.27 18.30
C LYS A 181 10.88 2.84 18.20
N ASP A 182 10.65 3.74 17.26
CA ASP A 182 9.35 4.40 17.07
C ASP A 182 8.30 3.40 16.59
N ALA A 183 8.70 2.47 15.70
CA ALA A 183 7.87 1.33 15.29
C ALA A 183 7.40 0.49 16.49
N GLY A 184 8.33 0.19 17.41
CA GLY A 184 8.03 -0.56 18.64
C GLY A 184 7.10 0.18 19.59
N VAL A 185 7.33 1.49 19.82
CA VAL A 185 6.49 2.31 20.71
C VAL A 185 5.06 2.39 20.16
N ALA A 186 4.88 2.65 18.87
CA ALA A 186 3.56 2.73 18.26
C ALA A 186 2.81 1.38 18.31
N ALA A 187 3.51 0.27 18.07
CA ALA A 187 2.94 -1.07 18.17
C ALA A 187 2.51 -1.41 19.60
N ALA A 188 3.35 -1.13 20.60
CA ALA A 188 3.03 -1.38 22.00
C ALA A 188 1.83 -0.53 22.47
N ALA A 189 1.76 0.74 22.06
CA ALA A 189 0.64 1.61 22.40
C ALA A 189 -0.69 1.10 21.80
N ALA A 190 -0.70 0.73 20.52
CA ALA A 190 -1.89 0.19 19.87
C ALA A 190 -2.31 -1.16 20.47
N ALA A 191 -1.36 -2.06 20.74
CA ALA A 191 -1.64 -3.33 21.39
C ALA A 191 -2.23 -3.13 22.80
N ALA A 192 -1.69 -2.20 23.60
CA ALA A 192 -2.22 -1.88 24.92
C ALA A 192 -3.66 -1.34 24.85
N ALA A 193 -3.94 -0.43 23.92
CA ALA A 193 -5.30 0.10 23.71
C ALA A 193 -6.28 -1.00 23.26
N ALA A 194 -5.85 -1.92 22.39
CA ALA A 194 -6.67 -3.05 21.96
C ALA A 194 -6.98 -4.01 23.11
N LYS A 195 -5.98 -4.36 23.94
CA LYS A 195 -6.15 -5.16 25.15
C LYS A 195 -7.11 -4.52 26.15
N ALA A 196 -7.13 -3.20 26.21
CA ALA A 196 -8.05 -2.42 27.04
C ALA A 196 -9.47 -2.29 26.44
N GLY A 197 -9.72 -2.84 25.24
CA GLY A 197 -11.04 -2.82 24.59
C GLY A 197 -11.41 -1.51 23.89
N VAL A 198 -10.44 -0.60 23.68
CA VAL A 198 -10.67 0.73 23.07
C VAL A 198 -11.28 0.62 21.66
N PHE A 199 -10.91 -0.42 20.92
CA PHE A 199 -11.36 -0.62 19.54
C PHE A 199 -12.52 -1.61 19.40
N THR A 200 -13.20 -1.96 20.50
CA THR A 200 -14.42 -2.77 20.38
C THR A 200 -15.48 -1.95 19.65
N ALA A 201 -16.12 -2.55 18.65
CA ALA A 201 -17.07 -1.87 17.77
C ALA A 201 -18.35 -1.47 18.53
N ALA A 202 -18.28 -0.39 19.30
CA ALA A 202 -19.45 0.28 19.87
C ALA A 202 -19.93 1.43 18.97
N ASP A 203 -19.03 2.10 18.22
CA ASP A 203 -19.37 3.32 17.47
C ASP A 203 -18.51 3.51 16.20
N ALA A 204 -18.50 2.54 15.28
CA ALA A 204 -17.77 2.69 14.01
C ALA A 204 -18.54 3.55 12.99
N GLY A 205 -18.63 4.86 13.25
CA GLY A 205 -18.92 5.84 12.22
C GLY A 205 -17.72 5.94 11.28
N THR A 206 -17.78 5.31 10.11
CA THR A 206 -16.79 5.54 9.05
C THR A 206 -17.01 6.96 8.53
N ALA A 207 -16.20 7.91 8.98
CA ALA A 207 -16.18 9.24 8.39
C ALA A 207 -15.82 9.10 6.90
N ALA A 208 -16.72 9.54 6.02
CA ALA A 208 -16.43 9.66 4.61
C ALA A 208 -15.19 10.56 4.43
N PRO A 209 -14.33 10.30 3.43
CA PRO A 209 -13.17 11.15 3.18
C PRO A 209 -13.61 12.60 2.95
N PRO A 210 -12.78 13.60 3.33
CA PRO A 210 -13.05 14.98 2.97
C PRO A 210 -13.14 15.10 1.44
N ALA A 211 -14.13 15.87 0.99
CA ALA A 211 -14.43 16.12 -0.42
C ALA A 211 -13.30 16.84 -1.16
#